data_AF-A0A2N9MPK4-F1
#
_entry.id   AF-A0A2N9MPK4-F1
#
_cell.length_a   1.000
_cell.length_b   1.000
_cell.length_c   1.000
_cell.angle_alpha   90.00
_cell.angle_beta   90.00
_cell.angle_gamma   90.00
#
_symmetry.space_group_name_H-M   'P 1'
#
loop_
_entity.id
_entity.type
_entity.pdbx_description
1 polymer ?
#
loop_
_entity_poly.entity_id
_entity_poly.type
_entity_poly.pdbx_seq_one_letter_code
_entity_poly.pdbx_strand_id
1 'polypeptide(L)'
;MTGAIINQLYSALENEVRQLVDLPVCVDHDRLKPGYLYNEALALELCYSVCLVMVYTPTYFDKDHTYCTREFKGMEQLEAERLRRVTLGPEARSRGLIIPVVFRGVTRLPGEISQKRHYEDFEKFALGEPRLSRHPKFKGRIRVIAEYIAERHETLKSCGADACGECANFQLPSDDDVREWLKTAAPKPLEFPGHEEDA
;
A
#
# COMPACT_ATOMS: atom_id res chain seq x y z
N MET A 1 -9.66 -14.54 -7.25
CA MET A 1 -9.45 -13.60 -8.38
C MET A 1 -8.35 -12.58 -8.09
N THR A 2 -8.16 -12.16 -6.83
CA THR A 2 -7.21 -11.13 -6.38
C THR A 2 -5.72 -11.52 -6.51
N GLY A 3 -5.33 -12.75 -6.17
CA GLY A 3 -3.90 -13.15 -6.16
C GLY A 3 -3.21 -13.09 -7.54
N ALA A 4 -3.90 -13.45 -8.63
CA ALA A 4 -3.32 -13.38 -9.98
C ALA A 4 -3.08 -11.94 -10.46
N ILE A 5 -3.88 -10.98 -9.97
CA ILE A 5 -3.74 -9.56 -10.28
C ILE A 5 -2.58 -8.97 -9.48
N ILE A 6 -2.49 -9.31 -8.19
CA ILE A 6 -1.38 -8.88 -7.31
C ILE A 6 -0.05 -9.40 -7.86
N ASN A 7 0.03 -10.66 -8.28
CA ASN A 7 1.25 -11.22 -8.86
C ASN A 7 1.65 -10.52 -10.17
N GLN A 8 0.68 -10.14 -11.01
CA GLN A 8 0.98 -9.38 -12.23
C GLN A 8 1.49 -7.97 -11.92
N LEU A 9 0.91 -7.29 -10.93
CA LEU A 9 1.39 -5.99 -10.44
C LEU A 9 2.81 -6.13 -9.90
N TYR A 10 3.02 -7.10 -9.00
CA TYR A 10 4.30 -7.42 -8.38
C TYR A 10 5.38 -7.65 -9.42
N SER A 11 5.20 -8.63 -10.32
CA SER A 11 6.21 -8.96 -11.32
C SER A 11 6.48 -7.81 -12.28
N ALA A 12 5.46 -7.02 -12.63
CA ALA A 12 5.68 -5.84 -13.46
C ALA A 12 6.50 -4.78 -12.74
N LEU A 13 6.15 -4.49 -11.48
CA LEU A 13 6.85 -3.48 -10.67
C LEU A 13 8.27 -3.91 -10.33
N GLU A 14 8.49 -5.16 -9.94
CA GLU A 14 9.82 -5.72 -9.66
C GLU A 14 10.74 -5.58 -10.88
N ASN A 15 10.26 -5.92 -12.07
CA ASN A 15 11.04 -5.82 -13.30
C ASN A 15 11.41 -4.37 -13.65
N GLU A 16 10.53 -3.40 -13.42
CA GLU A 16 10.79 -1.99 -13.73
C GLU A 16 11.66 -1.34 -12.64
N VAL A 17 11.40 -1.63 -11.34
CA VAL A 17 12.20 -1.12 -10.22
C VAL A 17 13.64 -1.62 -10.32
N ARG A 18 13.87 -2.92 -10.57
CA ARG A 18 15.22 -3.48 -10.71
C ARG A 18 16.05 -2.88 -11.85
N GLN A 19 15.39 -2.32 -12.87
CA GLN A 19 16.09 -1.62 -13.95
C GLN A 19 16.55 -0.21 -13.56
N LEU A 20 15.95 0.37 -12.52
CA LEU A 20 16.22 1.74 -12.06
C LEU A 20 17.09 1.75 -10.81
N VAL A 21 16.83 0.85 -9.86
CA VAL A 21 17.53 0.72 -8.58
C VAL A 21 17.68 -0.77 -8.24
N ASP A 22 18.83 -1.15 -7.68
CA ASP A 22 19.09 -2.54 -7.26
C ASP A 22 18.42 -2.84 -5.90
N LEU A 23 17.09 -2.76 -5.88
CA LEU A 23 16.25 -3.04 -4.71
C LEU A 23 15.21 -4.12 -5.03
N PRO A 24 14.95 -5.04 -4.08
CA PRO A 24 13.86 -5.99 -4.22
C PRO A 24 12.51 -5.28 -4.04
N VAL A 25 11.49 -5.82 -4.70
CA VAL A 25 10.08 -5.59 -4.32
C VAL A 25 9.66 -6.77 -3.44
N CYS A 26 8.96 -6.49 -2.34
CA CYS A 26 8.46 -7.50 -1.42
C CYS A 26 6.93 -7.51 -1.44
N VAL A 27 6.32 -8.70 -1.35
CA VAL A 27 4.87 -8.88 -1.23
C VAL A 27 4.59 -9.83 -0.06
N ASP A 28 3.51 -9.56 0.66
CA ASP A 28 3.13 -10.30 1.87
C ASP A 28 2.83 -11.80 1.63
N HIS A 29 2.55 -12.20 0.38
CA HIS A 29 2.27 -13.60 0.02
C HIS A 29 3.38 -14.59 0.37
N ASP A 30 4.63 -14.14 0.50
CA ASP A 30 5.79 -15.02 0.71
C ASP A 30 6.01 -15.47 2.17
N ARG A 31 5.16 -15.03 3.12
CA ARG A 31 5.48 -15.09 4.56
C ARG A 31 4.55 -15.91 5.45
N LEU A 32 3.55 -16.58 4.89
CA LEU A 32 2.76 -17.61 5.57
C LEU A 32 3.54 -18.94 5.66
N LYS A 33 4.79 -18.89 6.15
CA LYS A 33 5.57 -20.10 6.42
C LYS A 33 5.19 -20.66 7.81
N PRO A 34 4.98 -21.98 7.95
CA PRO A 34 4.75 -22.57 9.26
C PRO A 34 5.86 -22.20 10.26
N GLY A 35 5.48 -21.70 11.43
CA GLY A 35 6.41 -21.37 12.53
C GLY A 35 6.83 -19.90 12.65
N TYR A 36 6.42 -19.01 11.73
CA TYR A 36 6.69 -17.57 11.85
C TYR A 36 5.63 -16.88 12.72
N LEU A 37 6.06 -15.97 13.60
CA LEU A 37 5.17 -15.02 14.27
C LEU A 37 4.73 -13.97 13.24
N TYR A 38 3.53 -14.15 12.72
CA TYR A 38 2.93 -13.42 11.59
C TYR A 38 3.14 -11.90 11.63
N ASN A 39 3.00 -11.27 12.81
CA ASN A 39 3.07 -9.81 12.93
C ASN A 39 4.50 -9.25 12.93
N GLU A 40 5.50 -9.98 13.41
CA GLU A 40 6.86 -9.44 13.61
C GLU A 40 7.66 -9.38 12.31
N ALA A 41 7.64 -10.47 11.54
CA ALA A 41 8.36 -10.53 10.27
C ALA A 41 7.81 -9.52 9.25
N LEU A 42 6.48 -9.32 9.24
CA LEU A 42 5.83 -8.33 8.39
C LEU A 42 6.17 -6.90 8.80
N ALA A 43 6.08 -6.58 10.09
CA ALA A 43 6.42 -5.26 10.61
C ALA A 43 7.85 -4.88 10.24
N LEU A 44 8.81 -5.79 10.45
CA LEU A 44 10.21 -5.58 10.13
C LEU A 44 10.43 -5.19 8.66
N GLU A 45 9.71 -5.85 7.76
CA GLU A 45 9.89 -5.70 6.32
C GLU A 45 9.18 -4.48 5.76
N LEU A 46 8.01 -4.13 6.29
CA LEU A 46 7.42 -2.82 6.09
C LEU A 46 8.39 -1.72 6.52
N CYS A 47 9.07 -1.92 7.66
CA CYS A 47 10.03 -0.96 8.16
C CYS A 47 11.32 -0.88 7.33
N TYR A 48 11.80 -1.95 6.71
CA TYR A 48 12.95 -1.86 5.81
C TYR A 48 12.60 -1.36 4.40
N SER A 49 11.32 -1.32 4.04
CA SER A 49 10.87 -0.87 2.73
C SER A 49 10.97 0.65 2.57
N VAL A 50 11.65 1.12 1.52
CA VAL A 50 11.78 2.56 1.19
C VAL A 50 10.43 3.21 0.90
N CYS A 51 9.65 2.57 0.03
CA CYS A 51 8.30 2.96 -0.35
C CYS A 51 7.33 1.82 -0.05
N LEU A 52 6.05 2.17 0.16
CA LEU A 52 5.01 1.27 0.64
C LEU A 52 3.84 1.32 -0.35
N VAL A 53 3.62 0.25 -1.11
CA VAL A 53 2.56 0.20 -2.12
C VAL A 53 1.29 -0.36 -1.51
N MET A 54 0.25 0.46 -1.36
CA MET A 54 -1.06 0.03 -0.87
C MET A 54 -1.93 -0.40 -2.05
N VAL A 55 -2.29 -1.68 -2.12
CA VAL A 55 -3.15 -2.22 -3.17
C VAL A 55 -4.61 -2.24 -2.70
N TYR A 56 -5.38 -1.23 -3.07
CA TYR A 56 -6.76 -1.07 -2.59
C TYR A 56 -7.77 -1.86 -3.43
N THR A 57 -8.66 -2.55 -2.70
CA THR A 57 -9.96 -3.06 -3.17
C THR A 57 -10.99 -2.77 -2.08
N PRO A 58 -12.31 -2.89 -2.34
CA PRO A 58 -13.32 -2.57 -1.33
C PRO A 58 -13.27 -3.43 -0.05
N THR A 59 -12.58 -4.57 -0.07
CA THR A 59 -12.36 -5.45 1.10
C THR A 59 -11.08 -5.10 1.86
N TYR A 60 -10.36 -4.06 1.47
CA TYR A 60 -9.10 -3.68 2.11
C TYR A 60 -9.32 -3.11 3.53
N PHE A 61 -10.38 -2.32 3.73
CA PHE A 61 -10.76 -1.80 5.05
C PHE A 61 -12.00 -2.54 5.57
N ASP A 62 -11.80 -3.80 5.90
CA ASP A 62 -12.82 -4.72 6.41
C ASP A 62 -12.91 -4.62 7.95
N LYS A 63 -14.13 -4.59 8.49
CA LYS A 63 -14.38 -4.47 9.95
C LYS A 63 -14.17 -5.77 10.71
N ASP A 64 -14.34 -6.90 10.02
CA ASP A 64 -14.18 -8.24 10.55
C ASP A 64 -12.73 -8.71 10.38
N HIS A 65 -12.05 -8.25 9.32
CA HIS A 65 -10.65 -8.56 9.00
C HIS A 65 -9.78 -7.29 8.96
N THR A 66 -9.34 -6.86 10.14
CA THR A 66 -8.58 -5.63 10.41
C THR A 66 -7.15 -5.60 9.87
N TYR A 67 -6.63 -6.73 9.39
CA TYR A 67 -5.22 -6.91 9.03
C TYR A 67 -4.68 -5.83 8.07
N CYS A 68 -5.28 -5.67 6.90
CA CYS A 68 -4.85 -4.67 5.91
C CYS A 68 -4.95 -3.23 6.43
N THR A 69 -5.87 -3.00 7.39
CA THR A 69 -5.98 -1.71 8.07
C THR A 69 -4.79 -1.47 9.01
N ARG A 70 -4.39 -2.50 9.76
CA ARG A 70 -3.20 -2.44 10.63
C ARG A 70 -1.94 -2.20 9.81
N GLU A 71 -1.79 -2.88 8.68
CA GLU A 71 -0.69 -2.63 7.75
C GLU A 71 -0.69 -1.18 7.28
N PHE A 72 -1.81 -0.66 6.78
CA PHE A 72 -1.90 0.72 6.30
C PHE A 72 -1.60 1.74 7.40
N LYS A 73 -2.13 1.55 8.61
CA LYS A 73 -1.82 2.45 9.75
C LYS A 73 -0.36 2.35 10.19
N GLY A 74 0.24 1.16 10.13
CA GLY A 74 1.68 0.99 10.30
C GLY A 74 2.49 1.72 9.22
N MET A 75 2.06 1.67 7.96
CA MET A 75 2.68 2.41 6.86
C MET A 75 2.63 3.93 7.11
N GLU A 76 1.51 4.46 7.61
CA GLU A 76 1.38 5.88 7.97
C GLU A 76 2.34 6.27 9.10
N GLN A 77 2.47 5.43 10.14
CA GLN A 77 3.41 5.66 11.24
C GLN A 77 4.86 5.69 10.75
N LEU A 78 5.25 4.72 9.91
CA LEU A 78 6.59 4.65 9.33
C LEU A 78 6.89 5.85 8.45
N GLU A 79 5.95 6.25 7.59
CA GLU A 79 6.12 7.41 6.73
C GLU A 79 6.34 8.68 7.54
N ALA A 80 5.48 8.94 8.54
CA ALA A 80 5.58 10.11 9.39
C ALA A 80 6.93 10.16 10.13
N GLU A 81 7.36 9.04 10.70
CA GLU A 81 8.61 8.98 11.45
C GLU A 81 9.84 9.16 10.54
N ARG A 82 9.84 8.53 9.36
CA ARG A 82 10.92 8.71 8.38
C ARG A 82 11.04 10.15 7.93
N LEU A 83 9.94 10.76 7.51
CA LEU A 83 9.93 12.15 7.04
C LEU A 83 10.31 13.15 8.14
N ARG A 84 10.12 12.79 9.42
CA ARG A 84 10.59 13.57 10.58
C ARG A 84 12.12 13.47 10.78
N ARG A 85 12.71 12.30 10.53
CA ARG A 85 14.15 12.04 10.70
C ARG A 85 15.01 12.63 9.60
N VAL A 86 14.50 12.64 8.37
CA VAL A 86 15.27 13.14 7.23
C VAL A 86 15.06 14.63 7.01
N THR A 87 16.16 15.36 6.84
CA THR A 87 16.11 16.77 6.44
C THR A 87 15.89 16.84 4.93
N LEU A 88 14.64 16.95 4.52
CA LEU A 88 14.23 17.09 3.13
C LEU A 88 13.98 18.55 2.76
N GLY A 89 14.27 18.89 1.50
CA GLY A 89 13.83 20.15 0.91
C GLY A 89 12.30 20.26 0.82
N PRO A 90 11.74 21.47 0.67
CA PRO A 90 10.28 21.69 0.67
C PRO A 90 9.52 20.83 -0.34
N GLU A 91 10.06 20.66 -1.54
CA GLU A 91 9.47 19.82 -2.59
C GLU A 91 9.49 18.33 -2.23
N ALA A 92 10.59 17.83 -1.66
CA ALA A 92 10.68 16.43 -1.26
C ALA A 92 9.78 16.12 -0.03
N ARG A 93 9.45 17.11 0.80
CA ARG A 93 8.52 16.97 1.94
C ARG A 93 7.06 16.86 1.54
N SER A 94 6.66 17.36 0.37
CA SER A 94 5.28 17.23 -0.12
C SER A 94 4.99 15.86 -0.75
N ARG A 95 6.00 14.97 -0.78
CA ARG A 95 5.92 13.64 -1.40
C ARG A 95 6.02 12.56 -0.33
N GLY A 96 4.99 11.71 -0.31
CA GLY A 96 4.93 10.57 0.59
C GLY A 96 5.87 9.42 0.22
N LEU A 97 5.78 8.37 1.03
CA LEU A 97 6.35 7.05 0.82
C LEU A 97 5.27 6.00 0.55
N ILE A 98 4.01 6.29 0.88
CA ILE A 98 2.87 5.42 0.57
C ILE A 98 2.33 5.73 -0.82
N ILE A 99 2.21 4.70 -1.67
CA ILE A 99 1.72 4.77 -3.04
C ILE A 99 0.42 3.95 -3.15
N PRO A 100 -0.76 4.60 -3.11
CA PRO A 100 -2.03 3.92 -3.33
C PRO A 100 -2.22 3.48 -4.79
N VAL A 101 -2.53 2.21 -5.00
CA VAL A 101 -2.94 1.62 -6.29
C VAL A 101 -4.33 1.04 -6.12
N VAL A 102 -5.31 1.64 -6.80
CA VAL A 102 -6.73 1.30 -6.65
C VAL A 102 -7.15 0.36 -7.76
N PHE A 103 -7.40 -0.91 -7.44
CA PHE A 103 -7.84 -1.91 -8.42
C PHE A 103 -9.35 -1.96 -8.60
N ARG A 104 -10.11 -1.54 -7.59
CA ARG A 104 -11.58 -1.51 -7.66
C ARG A 104 -12.15 -0.56 -6.63
N GLY A 105 -13.25 0.09 -6.98
CA GLY A 105 -14.01 0.94 -6.08
C GLY A 105 -13.31 2.24 -5.76
N VAL A 106 -12.79 2.95 -6.78
CA VAL A 106 -12.25 4.32 -6.64
C VAL A 106 -13.21 5.22 -5.87
N THR A 107 -14.51 5.13 -6.15
CA THR A 107 -15.56 5.91 -5.49
C THR A 107 -15.80 5.54 -4.03
N ARG A 108 -15.25 4.41 -3.57
CA ARG A 108 -15.35 3.92 -2.19
C ARG A 108 -14.05 4.11 -1.40
N LEU A 109 -13.01 4.68 -2.01
CA LEU A 109 -11.75 4.95 -1.32
C LEU A 109 -11.99 5.94 -0.17
N PRO A 110 -11.53 5.64 1.07
CA PRO A 110 -11.76 6.54 2.20
C PRO A 110 -11.25 7.96 1.93
N GLY A 111 -12.01 8.96 2.41
CA GLY A 111 -11.68 10.38 2.23
C GLY A 111 -10.27 10.73 2.71
N GLU A 112 -9.83 10.12 3.81
CA GLU A 112 -8.48 10.31 4.34
C GLU A 112 -7.37 9.96 3.33
N ILE A 113 -7.60 8.98 2.45
CA ILE A 113 -6.64 8.59 1.44
C ILE A 113 -6.82 9.45 0.19
N SER A 114 -8.05 9.56 -0.31
CA SER A 114 -8.33 10.26 -1.57
C SER A 114 -8.09 11.78 -1.50
N GLN A 115 -8.15 12.40 -0.31
CA GLN A 115 -7.92 13.84 -0.13
C GLN A 115 -6.46 14.17 0.19
N LYS A 116 -5.73 13.26 0.85
CA LYS A 116 -4.35 13.50 1.28
C LYS A 116 -3.31 12.97 0.31
N ARG A 117 -3.66 12.00 -0.54
CA ARG A 117 -2.71 11.27 -1.39
C ARG A 117 -3.23 11.17 -2.82
N HIS A 118 -2.33 11.36 -3.77
CA HIS A 118 -2.57 10.92 -5.13
C HIS A 118 -2.54 9.39 -5.18
N TYR A 119 -3.43 8.81 -5.99
CA TYR A 119 -3.53 7.38 -6.19
C TYR A 119 -3.50 7.04 -7.67
N GLU A 120 -3.09 5.81 -7.95
CA GLU A 120 -3.07 5.22 -9.27
C GLU A 120 -4.38 4.43 -9.50
N ASP A 121 -5.22 4.89 -10.43
CA ASP A 121 -6.47 4.21 -10.80
C ASP A 121 -6.20 3.08 -11.79
N PHE A 122 -6.24 1.85 -11.28
CA PHE A 122 -6.06 0.61 -12.03
C PHE A 122 -7.40 -0.12 -12.27
N GLU A 123 -8.54 0.44 -11.81
CA GLU A 123 -9.87 -0.14 -11.99
C GLU A 123 -10.19 -0.33 -13.47
N LYS A 124 -9.71 0.59 -14.32
CA LYS A 124 -9.86 0.52 -15.78
C LYS A 124 -9.12 -0.65 -16.44
N PHE A 125 -8.09 -1.20 -15.79
CA PHE A 125 -7.34 -2.34 -16.31
C PHE A 125 -7.90 -3.67 -15.82
N ALA A 126 -8.57 -3.67 -14.67
CA ALA A 126 -9.17 -4.86 -14.07
C ALA A 126 -10.53 -5.24 -14.68
N LEU A 127 -11.19 -4.30 -15.37
CA LEU A 127 -12.47 -4.52 -16.05
C LEU A 127 -12.27 -5.16 -17.43
N GLY A 128 -12.46 -6.49 -17.51
CA GLY A 128 -12.60 -7.20 -18.79
C GLY A 128 -11.36 -7.92 -19.32
N GLU A 129 -10.16 -7.67 -18.77
CA GLU A 129 -8.93 -8.35 -19.16
C GLU A 129 -8.32 -9.16 -18.00
N PRO A 130 -8.23 -10.50 -18.11
CA PRO A 130 -7.57 -11.31 -17.07
C PRO A 130 -6.04 -11.11 -17.02
N ARG A 131 -5.45 -10.48 -18.05
CA ARG A 131 -4.02 -10.19 -18.14
C ARG A 131 -3.78 -8.69 -18.26
N LEU A 132 -3.50 -8.04 -17.14
CA LEU A 132 -3.22 -6.59 -17.06
C LEU A 132 -2.08 -6.18 -18.00
N SER A 133 -1.09 -7.05 -18.18
CA SER A 133 0.08 -6.81 -19.03
C SER A 133 -0.24 -6.58 -20.50
N ARG A 134 -1.43 -6.99 -20.98
CA ARG A 134 -1.87 -6.76 -22.36
C ARG A 134 -2.47 -5.38 -22.57
N HIS A 135 -2.91 -4.73 -21.50
CA HIS A 135 -3.50 -3.42 -21.60
C HIS A 135 -2.40 -2.39 -21.95
N PRO A 136 -2.53 -1.62 -23.05
CA PRO A 136 -1.45 -0.80 -23.60
C PRO A 136 -0.94 0.28 -22.64
N LYS A 137 -1.78 0.71 -21.70
CA LYS A 137 -1.42 1.73 -20.69
C LYS A 137 -0.85 1.16 -19.40
N PHE A 138 -0.99 -0.16 -19.14
CA PHE A 138 -0.59 -0.75 -17.86
C PHE A 138 0.91 -0.57 -17.62
N LYS A 139 1.75 -0.95 -18.59
CA LYS A 139 3.21 -0.81 -18.50
C LYS A 139 3.64 0.64 -18.25
N GLY A 140 3.00 1.60 -18.92
CA GLY A 140 3.28 3.03 -18.71
C GLY A 140 3.01 3.48 -17.27
N ARG A 141 1.92 3.00 -16.64
CA ARG A 141 1.62 3.35 -15.24
C ARG A 141 2.55 2.65 -14.26
N ILE A 142 2.93 1.39 -14.50
CA ILE A 142 3.94 0.70 -13.69
C ILE A 142 5.26 1.47 -13.72
N ARG A 143 5.69 1.91 -14.90
CA ARG A 143 6.92 2.70 -15.05
C ARG A 143 6.87 3.99 -14.23
N VAL A 144 5.74 4.71 -14.22
CA VAL A 144 5.57 5.92 -13.39
C VAL A 144 5.74 5.61 -11.90
N ILE A 145 5.17 4.49 -11.42
CA ILE A 145 5.34 4.05 -10.02
C ILE A 145 6.80 3.70 -9.74
N ALA A 146 7.46 2.97 -10.64
CA ALA A 146 8.86 2.57 -10.47
C ALA A 146 9.82 3.77 -10.46
N GLU A 147 9.62 4.73 -11.36
CA GLU A 147 10.38 6.00 -11.41
C GLU A 147 10.20 6.79 -10.11
N TYR A 148 8.97 6.86 -9.58
CA TYR A 148 8.70 7.48 -8.29
C TYR A 148 9.45 6.79 -7.14
N ILE A 149 9.45 5.45 -7.09
CA ILE A 149 10.16 4.66 -6.08
C ILE A 149 11.68 4.93 -6.16
N ALA A 150 12.24 4.89 -7.37
CA ALA A 150 13.66 5.14 -7.60
C ALA A 150 14.06 6.55 -7.13
N GLU A 151 13.27 7.57 -7.46
CA GLU A 151 13.54 8.94 -7.05
C GLU A 151 13.44 9.11 -5.52
N ARG A 152 12.43 8.50 -4.88
CA ARG A 152 12.31 8.52 -3.41
C ARG A 152 13.48 7.83 -2.73
N HIS A 153 13.93 6.70 -3.27
CA HIS A 153 15.12 6.00 -2.80
C HIS A 153 16.36 6.89 -2.84
N GLU A 154 16.69 7.48 -4.00
CA GLU A 154 17.86 8.33 -4.13
C GLU A 154 17.77 9.56 -3.23
N THR A 155 16.58 10.15 -3.09
CA THR A 155 16.36 11.28 -2.19
C THR A 155 16.69 10.89 -0.75
N LEU A 156 16.11 9.78 -0.25
CA LEU A 156 16.35 9.34 1.13
C LEU A 156 17.81 8.96 1.37
N LYS A 157 18.43 8.28 0.40
CA LYS A 157 19.85 7.90 0.43
C LYS A 157 20.76 9.13 0.51
N SER A 158 20.46 10.19 -0.26
CA SER A 158 21.27 11.42 -0.28
C SER A 158 21.20 12.24 1.01
N CYS A 159 20.16 12.04 1.83
CA CYS A 159 20.02 12.71 3.13
C CYS A 159 20.98 12.17 4.20
N GLY A 160 21.63 11.02 3.99
CA GLY A 160 22.62 10.45 4.91
C GLY A 160 22.09 10.02 6.29
N ALA A 161 20.81 10.23 6.58
CA ALA A 161 20.14 9.79 7.78
C ALA A 161 19.54 8.40 7.57
N ASP A 162 19.67 7.54 8.59
CA ASP A 162 19.10 6.20 8.57
C ASP A 162 17.58 6.26 8.74
N ALA A 163 16.86 6.30 7.62
CA ALA A 163 15.40 6.27 7.59
C ALA A 163 14.83 4.97 8.19
N CYS A 164 15.62 3.90 8.29
CA CYS A 164 15.19 2.58 8.77
C CYS A 164 15.86 2.19 10.10
N GLY A 165 16.47 3.12 10.82
CA GLY A 165 17.34 2.81 11.97
C GLY A 165 16.64 2.25 13.23
N GLU A 166 15.30 2.25 13.29
CA GLU A 166 14.54 1.72 14.43
C GLU A 166 13.61 0.55 14.08
N CYS A 167 13.87 -0.14 12.96
CA CYS A 167 13.01 -1.23 12.52
C CYS A 167 12.91 -2.43 13.45
N ALA A 168 13.93 -2.65 14.28
CA ALA A 168 13.92 -3.74 15.26
C ALA A 168 12.79 -3.61 16.30
N ASN A 169 12.29 -2.38 16.54
CA ASN A 169 11.26 -2.12 17.55
C ASN A 169 9.90 -1.78 16.94
N PHE A 170 9.80 -1.73 15.60
CA PHE A 170 8.55 -1.37 14.95
C PHE A 170 7.55 -2.52 15.07
N GLN A 171 6.33 -2.19 15.49
CA GLN A 171 5.21 -3.11 15.59
C GLN A 171 4.01 -2.50 14.86
N LEU A 172 3.23 -3.36 14.23
CA LEU A 172 1.95 -2.93 13.67
C LEU A 172 1.00 -2.49 14.79
N PRO A 173 0.14 -1.48 14.54
CA PRO A 173 -0.95 -1.13 15.45
C PRO A 173 -1.77 -2.35 15.86
N SER A 174 -2.36 -2.34 17.04
CA SER A 174 -3.22 -3.42 17.50
C SER A 174 -4.56 -3.44 16.75
N ASP A 175 -5.34 -4.51 16.91
CA ASP A 175 -6.70 -4.56 16.38
C ASP A 175 -7.59 -3.47 16.98
N ASP A 176 -7.44 -3.21 18.28
CA ASP A 176 -8.23 -2.20 18.99
C ASP A 176 -7.93 -0.79 18.47
N ASP A 177 -6.67 -0.47 18.18
CA ASP A 177 -6.24 0.82 17.63
C ASP A 177 -6.93 1.13 16.29
N VAL A 178 -7.11 0.11 15.44
CA VAL A 178 -7.68 0.31 14.09
C VAL A 178 -9.19 0.20 14.03
N ARG A 179 -9.82 -0.51 14.98
CA ARG A 179 -11.28 -0.69 15.02
C ARG A 179 -12.02 0.63 15.16
N GLU A 180 -11.51 1.56 15.95
CA GLU A 180 -12.10 2.89 16.09
C GLU A 180 -12.10 3.67 14.77
N TRP A 181 -10.99 3.60 14.03
CA TRP A 181 -10.88 4.24 12.72
C TRP A 181 -11.80 3.58 11.67
N LEU A 182 -11.95 2.25 11.71
CA LEU A 182 -12.82 1.52 10.78
C LEU A 182 -14.31 1.85 10.95
N LYS A 183 -14.73 2.40 12.09
CA LYS A 183 -16.13 2.85 12.26
C LYS A 183 -16.49 3.96 11.28
N THR A 184 -15.53 4.81 10.91
CA THR A 184 -15.76 5.98 10.05
C THR A 184 -15.18 5.79 8.64
N ALA A 185 -14.11 5.01 8.50
CA ALA A 185 -13.39 4.87 7.24
C ALA A 185 -13.80 3.67 6.39
N ALA A 186 -14.34 2.60 6.99
CA ALA A 186 -14.72 1.42 6.23
C ALA A 186 -15.83 1.78 5.23
N PRO A 187 -15.71 1.37 3.95
CA PRO A 187 -16.74 1.67 2.96
C PRO A 187 -18.06 1.03 3.40
N LYS A 188 -19.17 1.79 3.29
CA LYS A 188 -20.51 1.27 3.64
C LYS A 188 -20.74 -0.07 2.94
N PRO A 189 -21.28 -1.09 3.64
CA PRO A 189 -21.71 -2.33 3.00
C PRO A 189 -22.63 -2.02 1.83
N LEU A 190 -22.56 -2.83 0.77
CA LEU A 190 -23.57 -2.74 -0.27
C LEU A 190 -24.88 -3.23 0.35
N GLU A 191 -25.86 -2.34 0.48
CA GLU A 191 -27.21 -2.73 0.86
C GLU A 191 -27.75 -3.64 -0.23
N PHE A 192 -28.08 -4.89 0.14
CA PHE A 192 -28.82 -5.76 -0.76
C PHE A 192 -30.25 -5.23 -0.84
N PRO A 193 -30.75 -4.84 -2.03
CA PRO A 193 -32.16 -4.49 -2.16
C PRO A 193 -32.99 -5.77 -1.93
N GLY A 194 -33.75 -5.83 -0.84
CA GLY A 194 -34.67 -6.95 -0.60
C GLY A 194 -34.98 -7.35 0.85
N HIS A 195 -34.40 -6.72 1.87
CA HIS A 195 -34.93 -6.85 3.23
C HIS A 195 -35.74 -5.59 3.58
N GLU A 196 -36.96 -5.53 3.06
CA GLU A 196 -38.02 -4.89 3.84
C GLU A 196 -38.17 -5.77 5.09
N GLU A 197 -37.70 -5.28 6.23
CA GLU A 197 -38.16 -5.78 7.51
C GLU A 197 -39.63 -5.35 7.61
N ASP A 198 -40.53 -6.27 7.25
CA ASP A 198 -41.95 -6.16 7.56
C ASP A 198 -42.08 -6.01 9.09
N ALA A 199 -42.23 -4.77 9.55
CA ALA A 199 -42.59 -4.38 10.91
C ALA A 199 -44.07 -4.01 10.97
#